data_AF-A0A6A4MDP5-F1
#
_entry.id   AF-A0A6A4MDP5-F1
#
_cell.length_a   1.000
_cell.length_b   1.000
_cell.length_c   1.000
_cell.angle_alpha   90.00
_cell.angle_beta   90.00
_cell.angle_gamma   90.00
#
_symmetry.space_group_name_H-M   'P 1'
#
loop_
_entity.id
_entity.type
_entity.pdbx_description
1 polymer ?
#
loop_
_entity_poly.entity_id
_entity_poly.type
_entity_poly.pdbx_seq_one_letter_code
_entity_poly.pdbx_strand_id
1 'polypeptide(L)'
;MGAYAAPICHLLSPSPPNHNPESQNPNPSRKNPIKLHPVVVSRASLSIQRRHLLLFSVPISLSSSIPLNSSALASFDFLSPAERDASEVVSRRVAEAVELLERGRDLQAQGDFNQALDYFTQVPPSHLGSVIENYKDFALSDYARVGRALALYEVGDREESIKEMEDVSISLKGYPEVHAALAAALYVDKHAPLLAENQFTIATLLDPHYTDIAYVRETKHWPPSLISSLQHFITFS
;
A
#
# COMPACT_ATOMS: atom_id res chain seq x y z
N MET A 1 -9.34 38.83 46.35
CA MET A 1 -8.86 37.45 46.11
C MET A 1 -7.56 37.53 45.32
N GLY A 2 -6.58 36.72 45.69
CA GLY A 2 -5.14 36.79 45.41
C GLY A 2 -4.66 37.38 44.07
N ALA A 3 -3.79 38.36 44.18
CA ALA A 3 -2.73 38.67 43.23
C ALA A 3 -1.49 37.86 43.64
N TYR A 4 -0.82 37.16 42.71
CA TYR A 4 0.59 36.84 42.83
C TYR A 4 1.22 36.72 41.43
N ALA A 5 2.17 37.60 41.18
CA ALA A 5 3.12 37.56 40.08
C ALA A 5 4.47 37.06 40.61
N ALA A 6 5.12 36.20 39.81
CA ALA A 6 6.56 35.87 39.69
C ALA A 6 7.31 35.29 40.93
N PRO A 7 8.36 34.46 40.71
CA PRO A 7 9.64 35.00 40.25
C PRO A 7 10.40 34.17 39.19
N ILE A 8 11.29 34.90 38.54
CA ILE A 8 12.38 34.49 37.64
C ILE A 8 13.54 33.96 38.51
N CYS A 9 14.22 32.89 38.07
CA CYS A 9 15.60 32.54 38.45
C CYS A 9 16.32 32.10 37.16
N HIS A 10 17.07 32.95 36.46
CA HIS A 10 18.53 33.17 36.56
C HIS A 10 19.34 31.90 36.85
N LEU A 11 20.22 31.51 35.93
CA LEU A 11 21.59 30.97 36.10
C LEU A 11 22.09 30.54 34.70
N LEU A 12 22.67 31.46 33.92
CA LEU A 12 24.12 31.53 33.65
C LEU A 12 24.74 30.25 33.07
N SER A 13 24.98 30.27 31.75
CA SER A 13 26.04 29.51 31.06
C SER A 13 27.43 29.93 31.55
N PRO A 14 28.46 29.07 31.42
CA PRO A 14 29.37 29.28 30.28
C PRO A 14 29.94 27.98 29.66
N SER A 15 30.13 28.00 28.33
CA SER A 15 31.00 27.09 27.54
C SER A 15 32.46 27.64 27.52
N PRO A 16 33.40 27.04 26.76
CA PRO A 16 34.05 25.72 26.85
C PRO A 16 35.58 25.88 27.09
N PRO A 17 36.43 24.87 26.82
CA PRO A 17 37.38 25.12 25.73
C PRO A 17 37.69 23.92 24.81
N ASN A 18 37.99 24.30 23.55
CA ASN A 18 38.64 23.54 22.48
C ASN A 18 39.96 22.90 22.90
N HIS A 19 40.30 21.74 22.31
CA HIS A 19 41.57 21.54 21.57
C HIS A 19 41.58 20.19 20.79
N ASN A 20 41.64 20.30 19.46
CA ASN A 20 42.33 19.40 18.52
C ASN A 20 43.52 20.22 17.96
N PRO A 21 44.69 19.65 17.58
CA PRO A 21 44.89 18.87 16.34
C PRO A 21 45.88 17.68 16.57
N GLU A 22 46.05 16.66 15.72
CA GLU A 22 46.70 16.58 14.39
C GLU A 22 46.50 15.13 13.88
N SER A 23 46.05 14.93 12.64
CA SER A 23 46.85 14.44 11.50
C SER A 23 47.73 13.20 11.75
N GLN A 24 47.34 12.05 11.18
CA GLN A 24 48.24 11.20 10.39
C GLN A 24 47.47 10.11 9.63
N ASN A 25 47.50 10.23 8.31
CA ASN A 25 47.22 9.18 7.34
C ASN A 25 48.47 8.28 7.24
N PRO A 26 48.33 6.95 7.04
CA PRO A 26 48.71 6.45 5.72
C PRO A 26 47.90 5.22 5.24
N ASN A 27 47.53 5.24 3.96
CA ASN A 27 47.33 4.04 3.13
C ASN A 27 48.59 3.86 2.26
N PRO A 28 48.84 2.75 1.52
CA PRO A 28 48.02 1.55 1.31
C PRO A 28 48.79 0.21 1.42
N SER A 29 48.08 -0.91 1.57
CA SER A 29 48.68 -2.21 1.20
C SER A 29 47.71 -3.17 0.53
N ARG A 30 48.12 -3.48 -0.69
CA ARG A 30 47.63 -4.38 -1.74
C ARG A 30 47.76 -5.86 -1.33
N LYS A 31 46.76 -6.69 -1.68
CA LYS A 31 46.76 -8.16 -1.96
C LYS A 31 45.29 -8.62 -1.95
N ASN A 32 44.72 -9.48 -2.78
CA ASN A 32 44.90 -10.01 -4.13
C ASN A 32 43.51 -10.60 -4.50
N PRO A 33 43.20 -10.86 -5.78
CA PRO A 33 41.86 -11.19 -6.24
C PRO A 33 41.54 -12.67 -6.05
N ILE A 34 40.34 -12.99 -5.55
CA ILE A 34 39.81 -14.35 -5.61
C ILE A 34 38.89 -14.44 -6.84
N LYS A 35 39.42 -15.01 -7.92
CA LYS A 35 38.62 -15.62 -8.99
C LYS A 35 38.34 -17.07 -8.59
N LEU A 36 37.07 -17.47 -8.45
CA LEU A 36 36.66 -18.87 -8.68
C LEU A 36 35.19 -18.95 -9.16
N HIS A 37 35.07 -19.22 -10.45
CA HIS A 37 34.11 -20.04 -11.21
C HIS A 37 32.57 -19.88 -11.12
N PRO A 38 31.89 -20.01 -12.27
CA PRO A 38 30.44 -19.86 -12.40
C PRO A 38 29.75 -21.10 -11.83
N VAL A 39 28.80 -20.88 -10.92
CA VAL A 39 27.88 -21.93 -10.51
C VAL A 39 26.84 -22.07 -11.62
N VAL A 40 26.87 -23.27 -12.21
CA VAL A 40 26.00 -23.78 -13.25
C VAL A 40 24.53 -23.61 -12.87
N VAL A 41 23.76 -23.07 -13.81
CA VAL A 41 22.30 -23.08 -13.82
C VAL A 41 21.82 -24.54 -13.85
N SER A 42 21.38 -25.05 -12.71
CA SER A 42 20.56 -26.26 -12.66
C SER A 42 19.09 -25.85 -12.64
N ARG A 43 18.42 -26.03 -13.79
CA ARG A 43 16.95 -26.09 -13.86
C ARG A 43 16.48 -27.23 -12.95
N ALA A 44 16.09 -26.90 -11.73
CA ALA A 44 15.26 -27.80 -10.93
C ALA A 44 13.85 -27.74 -11.53
N SER A 45 13.46 -28.80 -12.24
CA SER A 45 12.08 -29.06 -12.60
C SER A 45 11.25 -29.09 -11.32
N LEU A 46 10.36 -28.13 -11.13
CA LEU A 46 9.34 -28.20 -10.10
C LEU A 46 8.39 -29.35 -10.44
N SER A 47 8.69 -30.54 -9.95
CA SER A 47 7.72 -31.61 -9.86
C SER A 47 6.62 -31.12 -8.91
N ILE A 48 5.45 -30.83 -9.47
CA ILE A 48 4.23 -30.58 -8.70
C ILE A 48 3.91 -31.90 -7.98
N GLN A 49 4.43 -32.05 -6.76
CA GLN A 49 3.94 -33.06 -5.84
C GLN A 49 2.56 -32.62 -5.38
N ARG A 50 1.56 -33.19 -6.07
CA ARG A 50 0.15 -33.15 -5.75
C ARG A 50 -0.01 -33.55 -4.28
N ARG A 51 -0.14 -32.57 -3.37
CA ARG A 51 -0.42 -32.85 -1.97
C ARG A 51 -1.78 -33.53 -1.90
N HIS A 52 -1.74 -34.80 -1.56
CA HIS A 52 -2.91 -35.65 -1.40
C HIS A 52 -3.83 -35.04 -0.33
N LEU A 53 -5.06 -34.77 -0.72
CA LEU A 53 -6.15 -34.40 0.17
C LEU A 53 -6.33 -35.52 1.20
N LEU A 54 -6.19 -35.17 2.48
CA LEU A 54 -6.60 -36.04 3.58
C LEU A 54 -8.13 -36.11 3.56
N LEU A 55 -8.66 -37.16 2.93
CA LEU A 55 -10.06 -37.52 2.99
C LEU A 55 -10.36 -37.97 4.43
N PHE A 56 -11.13 -37.16 5.16
CA PHE A 56 -11.76 -37.59 6.40
C PHE A 56 -12.77 -38.69 6.07
N SER A 57 -12.37 -39.94 6.26
CA SER A 57 -13.23 -41.12 6.16
C SER A 57 -14.10 -41.22 7.41
N VAL A 58 -15.38 -40.87 7.29
CA VAL A 58 -16.40 -41.14 8.30
C VAL A 58 -16.93 -42.56 8.07
N PRO A 59 -17.03 -43.42 9.10
CA PRO A 59 -17.47 -44.80 8.92
C PRO A 59 -18.96 -44.84 8.59
N ILE A 60 -19.27 -45.31 7.38
CA ILE A 60 -20.60 -45.73 6.96
C ILE A 60 -20.90 -47.05 7.66
N SER A 61 -21.89 -47.05 8.57
CA SER A 61 -22.73 -48.22 8.86
C SER A 61 -23.88 -47.80 9.78
N LEU A 62 -25.04 -47.51 9.18
CA LEU A 62 -26.33 -47.94 9.73
C LEU A 62 -27.32 -48.02 8.56
N SER A 63 -27.56 -49.25 8.13
CA SER A 63 -28.57 -49.61 7.14
C SER A 63 -29.96 -49.37 7.74
N SER A 64 -30.47 -48.15 7.59
CA SER A 64 -31.90 -47.86 7.64
C SER A 64 -32.38 -47.66 6.22
N SER A 65 -33.15 -48.61 5.73
CA SER A 65 -33.91 -48.50 4.48
C SER A 65 -34.97 -47.40 4.64
N ILE A 66 -34.57 -46.16 4.39
CA ILE A 66 -35.50 -45.05 4.16
C ILE A 66 -35.85 -45.10 2.67
N PRO A 67 -37.14 -45.11 2.28
CA PRO A 67 -37.50 -45.02 0.88
C PRO A 67 -36.96 -43.71 0.32
N LEU A 68 -36.00 -43.81 -0.61
CA LEU A 68 -35.45 -42.67 -1.32
C LEU A 68 -36.51 -42.16 -2.29
N ASN A 69 -37.40 -41.30 -1.79
CA ASN A 69 -38.19 -40.43 -2.66
C ASN A 69 -37.20 -39.45 -3.30
N SER A 70 -36.77 -39.79 -4.52
CA SER A 70 -35.88 -38.96 -5.36
C SER A 70 -36.48 -37.60 -5.74
N SER A 71 -37.69 -37.30 -5.26
CA SER A 71 -38.43 -36.06 -5.42
C SER A 71 -38.24 -35.05 -4.28
N ALA A 72 -37.71 -35.45 -3.11
CA ALA A 72 -37.49 -34.53 -2.00
C ALA A 72 -36.19 -33.70 -2.14
N LEU A 73 -35.24 -34.18 -2.96
CA LEU A 73 -34.00 -33.48 -3.26
C LEU A 73 -34.14 -32.43 -4.39
N ALA A 74 -35.26 -32.46 -5.13
CA ALA A 74 -35.57 -31.51 -6.20
C ALA A 74 -36.28 -30.24 -5.72
N SER A 75 -36.71 -30.21 -4.45
CA SER A 75 -37.56 -29.15 -3.88
C SER A 75 -36.89 -28.32 -2.77
N PHE A 76 -35.64 -28.59 -2.44
CA PHE A 76 -34.82 -27.69 -1.62
C PHE A 76 -34.11 -26.72 -2.56
N ASP A 77 -34.75 -25.58 -2.84
CA ASP A 77 -34.03 -24.43 -3.41
C ASP A 77 -33.13 -23.89 -2.30
N PHE A 78 -31.82 -24.09 -2.44
CA PHE A 78 -30.83 -23.74 -1.42
C PHE A 78 -30.73 -22.24 -1.16
N LEU A 79 -31.34 -21.41 -2.00
CA LEU A 79 -31.39 -19.96 -1.88
C LEU A 79 -32.80 -19.47 -2.20
N SER A 80 -33.39 -18.71 -1.29
CA SER A 80 -34.66 -18.04 -1.53
C SER A 80 -34.52 -16.96 -2.63
N PRO A 81 -35.61 -16.61 -3.33
CA PRO A 81 -35.60 -15.51 -4.30
C PRO A 81 -35.08 -14.19 -3.70
N ALA A 82 -35.44 -13.90 -2.45
CA ALA A 82 -34.97 -12.70 -1.75
C ALA A 82 -33.45 -12.68 -1.54
N GLU A 83 -32.83 -13.83 -1.23
CA GLU A 83 -31.37 -13.94 -1.11
C GLU A 83 -30.68 -13.78 -2.48
N ARG A 84 -31.30 -14.29 -3.55
CA ARG A 84 -30.81 -14.10 -4.92
C ARG A 84 -30.85 -12.61 -5.31
N ASP A 85 -31.97 -11.94 -5.08
CA ASP A 85 -32.13 -10.52 -5.38
C ASP A 85 -31.14 -9.66 -4.57
N ALA A 86 -30.97 -9.97 -3.28
CA ALA A 86 -29.98 -9.30 -2.44
C ALA A 86 -28.54 -9.52 -2.96
N SER A 87 -28.20 -10.74 -3.36
CA SER A 87 -26.91 -11.04 -3.97
C SER A 87 -26.70 -10.26 -5.26
N GLU A 88 -27.70 -10.17 -6.14
CA GLU A 88 -27.61 -9.41 -7.39
C GLU A 88 -27.37 -7.91 -7.16
N VAL A 89 -28.01 -7.33 -6.14
CA VAL A 89 -27.79 -5.93 -5.76
C VAL A 89 -26.34 -5.70 -5.31
N VAL A 90 -25.80 -6.58 -4.46
CA VAL A 90 -24.40 -6.49 -4.02
C VAL A 90 -23.45 -6.69 -5.20
N SER A 91 -23.68 -7.68 -6.05
CA SER A 91 -22.85 -7.92 -7.23
C SER A 91 -22.81 -6.71 -8.17
N ARG A 92 -23.95 -6.03 -8.37
CA ARG A 92 -24.02 -4.81 -9.18
C ARG A 92 -23.20 -3.67 -8.56
N ARG A 93 -23.35 -3.43 -7.26
CA ARG A 93 -22.59 -2.42 -6.52
C ARG A 93 -21.08 -2.67 -6.59
N VAL A 94 -20.65 -3.92 -6.41
CA VAL A 94 -19.23 -4.30 -6.51
C VAL A 94 -18.71 -4.08 -7.92
N ALA A 95 -19.47 -4.48 -8.95
CA ALA A 95 -19.06 -4.30 -10.35
C ALA A 95 -18.87 -2.82 -10.69
N GLU A 96 -19.80 -1.96 -10.28
CA GLU A 96 -19.71 -0.51 -10.50
C GLU A 96 -18.51 0.10 -9.76
N ALA A 97 -18.28 -0.29 -8.51
CA ALA A 97 -17.15 0.19 -7.73
C ALA A 97 -15.79 -0.22 -8.33
N VAL A 98 -15.69 -1.46 -8.84
CA VAL A 98 -14.49 -1.95 -9.55
C VAL A 98 -14.28 -1.19 -10.85
N GLU A 99 -15.34 -0.96 -11.62
CA GLU A 99 -15.27 -0.20 -12.88
C GLU A 99 -14.73 1.23 -12.66
N LEU A 100 -15.22 1.92 -11.63
CA LEU A 100 -14.73 3.26 -11.28
C LEU A 100 -13.25 3.24 -10.86
N LEU A 101 -12.85 2.27 -10.05
CA LEU A 101 -11.45 2.10 -9.62
C LEU A 101 -10.52 1.81 -10.81
N GLU A 102 -10.95 0.95 -11.73
CA GLU A 102 -10.20 0.62 -12.95
C GLU A 102 -10.04 1.85 -13.86
N ARG A 103 -11.12 2.59 -14.10
CA ARG A 103 -11.06 3.83 -14.89
C ARG A 103 -10.09 4.86 -14.30
N GLY A 104 -10.09 5.05 -12.99
CA GLY A 104 -9.13 5.93 -12.32
C GLY A 104 -7.67 5.48 -12.56
N ARG A 105 -7.38 4.18 -12.44
CA ARG A 105 -6.04 3.62 -12.68
C ARG A 105 -5.61 3.71 -14.14
N ASP A 106 -6.52 3.48 -15.08
CA ASP A 106 -6.24 3.59 -16.51
C ASP A 106 -5.88 5.04 -16.87
N LEU A 107 -6.52 6.02 -16.26
CA LEU A 107 -6.20 7.44 -16.44
C LEU A 107 -4.85 7.80 -15.80
N GLN A 108 -4.51 7.23 -14.63
CA GLN A 108 -3.16 7.37 -14.07
C GLN A 108 -2.10 6.81 -15.02
N ALA A 109 -2.34 5.63 -15.61
CA ALA A 109 -1.43 5.03 -16.59
C ALA A 109 -1.28 5.87 -17.87
N GLN A 110 -2.31 6.64 -18.25
CA GLN A 110 -2.27 7.60 -19.35
C GLN A 110 -1.60 8.93 -18.97
N GLY A 111 -1.40 9.19 -17.67
CA GLY A 111 -0.87 10.46 -17.16
C GLY A 111 -1.94 11.55 -16.93
N ASP A 112 -3.23 11.22 -17.07
CA ASP A 112 -4.35 12.14 -16.90
C ASP A 112 -4.81 12.23 -15.44
N PHE A 113 -3.95 12.76 -14.57
CA PHE A 113 -4.18 12.76 -13.11
C PHE A 113 -5.37 13.63 -12.67
N ASN A 114 -5.72 14.69 -13.41
CA ASN A 114 -6.93 15.48 -13.11
C ASN A 114 -8.20 14.65 -13.29
N GLN A 115 -8.33 13.93 -14.40
CA GLN A 115 -9.47 13.05 -14.64
C GLN A 115 -9.42 11.81 -13.73
N ALA A 116 -8.23 11.28 -13.42
CA ALA A 116 -8.10 10.19 -12.46
C ALA A 116 -8.61 10.61 -11.07
N LEU A 117 -8.25 11.82 -10.62
CA LEU A 117 -8.72 12.40 -9.37
C LEU A 117 -10.25 12.50 -9.35
N ASP A 118 -10.85 12.88 -10.47
CA ASP A 118 -12.29 12.87 -10.63
C ASP A 118 -12.87 11.46 -10.41
N TYR A 119 -12.34 10.39 -11.00
CA TYR A 119 -12.89 9.05 -10.75
C TYR A 119 -12.70 8.55 -9.31
N PHE A 120 -11.64 8.96 -8.62
CA PHE A 120 -11.45 8.60 -7.22
C PHE A 120 -12.28 9.46 -6.25
N THR A 121 -12.58 10.71 -6.62
CA THR A 121 -13.22 11.72 -5.75
C THR A 121 -14.69 11.95 -6.09
N GLN A 122 -15.09 11.85 -7.35
CA GLN A 122 -16.42 12.23 -7.83
C GLN A 122 -17.47 11.21 -7.44
N VAL A 123 -18.48 11.78 -6.78
CA VAL A 123 -19.90 11.63 -7.10
C VAL A 123 -20.12 12.03 -8.57
N PRO A 124 -20.51 11.13 -9.49
CA PRO A 124 -20.86 11.47 -10.86
C PRO A 124 -21.86 12.63 -10.91
N PRO A 125 -21.86 13.46 -11.98
CA PRO A 125 -22.79 14.58 -12.13
C PRO A 125 -24.27 14.16 -12.05
N SER A 126 -24.56 12.86 -12.15
CA SER A 126 -25.83 12.21 -11.87
C SER A 126 -25.90 11.60 -10.47
N HIS A 127 -25.79 12.42 -9.40
CA HIS A 127 -26.28 12.10 -8.03
C HIS A 127 -25.98 10.71 -7.43
N LEU A 128 -24.90 10.05 -7.86
CA LEU A 128 -24.59 8.70 -7.41
C LEU A 128 -23.18 8.66 -6.84
N GLY A 129 -22.95 9.35 -5.69
CA GLY A 129 -21.74 9.44 -4.83
C GLY A 129 -20.34 8.88 -5.21
N SER A 130 -19.29 9.21 -4.46
CA SER A 130 -17.91 8.85 -4.83
C SER A 130 -17.57 7.41 -4.52
N VAL A 131 -16.53 6.82 -5.13
CA VAL A 131 -16.08 5.45 -4.76
C VAL A 131 -15.82 5.36 -3.25
N ILE A 132 -15.22 6.42 -2.71
CA ILE A 132 -14.84 6.52 -1.31
C ILE A 132 -16.08 6.68 -0.40
N GLU A 133 -17.13 7.40 -0.83
CA GLU A 133 -18.32 7.66 -0.02
C GLU A 133 -19.42 6.59 -0.19
N ASN A 134 -19.71 6.17 -1.44
CA ASN A 134 -20.77 5.20 -1.75
C ASN A 134 -20.41 3.75 -1.48
N TYR A 135 -19.12 3.45 -1.47
CA TYR A 135 -18.60 2.09 -1.35
C TYR A 135 -17.61 1.96 -0.20
N LYS A 136 -17.73 2.81 0.83
CA LYS A 136 -16.97 2.73 2.08
C LYS A 136 -17.11 1.38 2.78
N ASP A 137 -18.21 0.66 2.53
CA ASP A 137 -18.44 -0.70 3.00
C ASP A 137 -17.56 -1.76 2.30
N PHE A 138 -16.93 -1.42 1.18
CA PHE A 138 -16.01 -2.28 0.45
C PHE A 138 -14.55 -1.91 0.73
N ALA A 139 -13.71 -2.92 0.96
CA ALA A 139 -12.26 -2.74 1.13
C ALA A 139 -11.56 -2.12 -0.10
N LEU A 140 -12.18 -2.22 -1.29
CA LEU A 140 -11.68 -1.56 -2.50
C LEU A 140 -11.65 -0.02 -2.38
N SER A 141 -12.50 0.56 -1.52
CA SER A 141 -12.54 2.01 -1.33
C SER A 141 -11.23 2.55 -0.78
N ASP A 142 -10.57 1.83 0.14
CA ASP A 142 -9.25 2.22 0.62
C ASP A 142 -8.19 2.22 -0.49
N TYR A 143 -8.25 1.31 -1.47
CA TYR A 143 -7.37 1.35 -2.65
C TYR A 143 -7.65 2.57 -3.53
N ALA A 144 -8.92 2.96 -3.68
CA ALA A 144 -9.28 4.20 -4.37
C ALA A 144 -8.73 5.43 -3.64
N ARG A 145 -8.69 5.42 -2.30
CA ARG A 145 -8.08 6.50 -1.51
C ARG A 145 -6.57 6.62 -1.76
N VAL A 146 -5.86 5.51 -1.93
CA VAL A 146 -4.44 5.53 -2.35
C VAL A 146 -4.31 6.20 -3.73
N GLY A 147 -5.12 5.77 -4.70
CA GLY A 147 -5.14 6.37 -6.04
C GLY A 147 -5.41 7.87 -6.01
N ARG A 148 -6.40 8.29 -5.21
CA ARG A 148 -6.72 9.70 -4.96
C ARG A 148 -5.53 10.47 -4.39
N ALA A 149 -4.88 9.94 -3.35
CA ALA A 149 -3.76 10.60 -2.71
C ALA A 149 -2.58 10.78 -3.68
N LEU A 150 -2.28 9.78 -4.50
CA LEU A 150 -1.28 9.87 -5.55
C LEU A 150 -1.65 10.96 -6.58
N ALA A 151 -2.90 10.98 -7.06
CA ALA A 151 -3.36 11.97 -8.02
C ALA A 151 -3.33 13.40 -7.45
N LEU A 152 -3.73 13.61 -6.19
CA LEU A 152 -3.65 14.90 -5.50
C LEU A 152 -2.21 15.42 -5.44
N TYR A 153 -1.23 14.54 -5.22
CA TYR A 153 0.17 14.93 -5.17
C TYR A 153 0.64 15.57 -6.48
N GLU A 154 0.22 15.00 -7.61
CA GLU A 154 0.58 15.48 -8.94
C GLU A 154 -0.14 16.76 -9.32
N VAL A 155 -1.43 16.87 -9.00
CA VAL A 155 -2.23 18.07 -9.27
C VAL A 155 -1.75 19.27 -8.45
N GLY A 156 -1.00 19.02 -7.37
CA GLY A 156 -0.33 20.04 -6.56
C GLY A 156 -0.91 20.23 -5.16
N ASP A 157 -1.99 19.52 -4.82
CA ASP A 157 -2.59 19.51 -3.49
C ASP A 157 -1.82 18.59 -2.53
N ARG A 158 -0.53 18.89 -2.35
CA ARG A 158 0.44 18.03 -1.65
C ARG A 158 0.12 17.85 -0.17
N GLU A 159 -0.32 18.91 0.51
CA GLU A 159 -0.73 18.82 1.93
C GLU A 159 -1.87 17.83 2.14
N GLU A 160 -2.90 17.90 1.31
CA GLU A 160 -4.06 17.01 1.40
C GLU A 160 -3.69 15.59 0.98
N SER A 161 -2.85 15.45 -0.06
CA SER A 161 -2.27 14.17 -0.45
C SER A 161 -1.53 13.48 0.70
N ILE A 162 -0.64 14.20 1.40
CA ILE A 162 0.13 13.65 2.52
C ILE A 162 -0.79 13.22 3.66
N LYS A 163 -1.75 14.07 4.03
CA LYS A 163 -2.73 13.76 5.08
C LYS A 163 -3.57 12.53 4.72
N GLU A 164 -3.98 12.39 3.47
CA GLU A 164 -4.70 11.22 2.99
C GLU A 164 -3.82 9.95 3.05
N MET A 165 -2.56 10.04 2.61
CA MET A 165 -1.59 8.92 2.71
C MET A 165 -1.35 8.51 4.16
N GLU A 166 -1.24 9.46 5.09
CA GLU A 166 -1.10 9.19 6.52
C GLU A 166 -2.31 8.41 7.06
N ASP A 167 -3.54 8.87 6.75
CA ASP A 167 -4.75 8.18 7.21
C ASP A 167 -4.88 6.78 6.60
N VAL A 168 -4.64 6.65 5.29
CA VAL A 168 -4.72 5.36 4.60
C VAL A 168 -3.63 4.38 5.06
N SER A 169 -2.45 4.88 5.47
CA SER A 169 -1.41 4.01 6.05
C SER A 169 -1.85 3.33 7.35
N ILE A 170 -2.83 3.91 8.06
CA ILE A 170 -3.42 3.33 9.27
C ILE A 170 -4.50 2.31 8.91
N SER A 171 -5.33 2.59 7.90
CA SER A 171 -6.41 1.69 7.46
C SER A 171 -5.86 0.47 6.72
N LEU A 172 -4.98 0.67 5.74
CA LEU A 172 -4.35 -0.37 4.93
C LEU A 172 -3.02 -0.83 5.51
N LYS A 173 -3.08 -1.47 6.67
CA LYS A 173 -1.89 -2.08 7.28
C LYS A 173 -1.26 -3.10 6.32
N GLY A 174 0.00 -2.90 6.00
CA GLY A 174 0.76 -3.82 5.15
C GLY A 174 0.67 -3.52 3.65
N TYR A 175 0.16 -2.35 3.24
CA TYR A 175 0.22 -1.93 1.85
C TYR A 175 1.50 -1.12 1.56
N PRO A 176 2.52 -1.72 0.90
CA PRO A 176 3.84 -1.10 0.76
C PRO A 176 3.82 0.21 -0.04
N GLU A 177 2.87 0.33 -0.97
CA GLU A 177 2.77 1.47 -1.89
C GLU A 177 2.56 2.80 -1.16
N VAL A 178 1.66 2.82 -0.19
CA VAL A 178 1.35 4.04 0.59
C VAL A 178 2.54 4.44 1.43
N HIS A 179 3.24 3.48 2.04
CA HIS A 179 4.43 3.76 2.84
C HIS A 179 5.57 4.32 1.97
N ALA A 180 5.79 3.78 0.77
CA ALA A 180 6.80 4.29 -0.14
C ALA A 180 6.44 5.71 -0.65
N ALA A 181 5.17 5.94 -1.00
CA ALA A 181 4.69 7.24 -1.47
C ALA A 181 4.79 8.30 -0.37
N LEU A 182 4.36 7.95 0.84
CA LEU A 182 4.45 8.81 2.01
C LEU A 182 5.89 9.13 2.38
N ALA A 183 6.81 8.16 2.28
CA ALA A 183 8.24 8.41 2.51
C ALA A 183 8.80 9.48 1.55
N ALA A 184 8.51 9.36 0.25
CA ALA A 184 8.94 10.32 -0.76
C ALA A 184 8.40 11.74 -0.46
N ALA A 185 7.13 11.85 -0.12
CA ALA A 185 6.49 13.12 0.20
C ALA A 185 6.99 13.73 1.52
N LEU A 186 7.18 12.92 2.57
CA LEU A 186 7.70 13.39 3.86
C LEU A 186 9.13 13.92 3.74
N TYR A 187 9.96 13.32 2.88
CA TYR A 187 11.32 13.76 2.66
C TYR A 187 11.38 15.12 1.95
N VAL A 188 10.67 15.27 0.83
CA VAL A 188 10.75 16.47 -0.01
C VAL A 188 9.90 17.62 0.52
N ASP A 189 8.66 17.35 0.95
CA ASP A 189 7.71 18.41 1.28
C ASP A 189 7.75 18.77 2.78
N LYS A 190 7.81 17.76 3.66
CA LYS A 190 7.85 17.98 5.12
C LYS A 190 9.26 18.11 5.70
N HIS A 191 10.30 17.85 4.90
CA HIS A 191 11.70 17.89 5.34
C HIS A 191 11.94 17.04 6.60
N ALA A 192 11.29 15.87 6.66
CA ALA A 192 11.27 14.99 7.82
C ALA A 192 12.00 13.66 7.52
N PRO A 193 13.34 13.67 7.38
CA PRO A 193 14.11 12.52 6.88
C PRO A 193 13.94 11.27 7.75
N LEU A 194 13.97 11.41 9.09
CA LEU A 194 13.81 10.27 9.99
C LEU A 194 12.44 9.59 9.86
N LEU A 195 11.38 10.37 9.65
CA LEU A 195 10.04 9.82 9.44
C LEU A 195 9.93 9.16 8.06
N ALA A 196 10.51 9.79 7.02
CA ALA A 196 10.57 9.24 5.68
C ALA A 196 11.31 7.89 5.66
N GLU A 197 12.48 7.79 6.31
CA GLU A 197 13.26 6.55 6.44
C GLU A 197 12.48 5.44 7.13
N ASN A 198 11.74 5.76 8.20
CA ASN A 198 10.89 4.79 8.89
C ASN A 198 9.80 4.26 7.94
N GLN A 199 9.09 5.14 7.23
CA GLN A 199 8.07 4.74 6.27
C GLN A 199 8.66 3.90 5.14
N PHE A 200 9.81 4.30 4.60
CA PHE A 200 10.44 3.56 3.51
C PHE A 200 10.98 2.20 3.95
N THR A 201 11.47 2.08 5.18
CA THR A 201 11.86 0.80 5.78
C THR A 201 10.66 -0.14 5.84
N ILE A 202 9.49 0.34 6.27
CA ILE A 202 8.26 -0.46 6.27
C ILE A 202 7.92 -0.90 4.84
N ALA A 203 7.95 0.02 3.87
CA ALA A 203 7.63 -0.28 2.48
C ALA A 203 8.53 -1.39 1.90
N THR A 204 9.84 -1.28 2.12
CA THR A 204 10.83 -2.22 1.56
C THR A 204 10.89 -3.56 2.30
N LEU A 205 10.50 -3.60 3.58
CA LEU A 205 10.28 -4.86 4.30
C LEU A 205 9.08 -5.63 3.74
N LEU A 206 8.03 -4.92 3.31
CA LEU A 206 6.82 -5.50 2.73
C LEU A 206 7.02 -5.87 1.26
N ASP A 207 7.65 -5.00 0.48
CA ASP A 207 7.97 -5.22 -0.92
C ASP A 207 9.26 -4.48 -1.32
N PRO A 208 10.37 -5.19 -1.58
CA PRO A 208 11.65 -4.57 -1.90
C PRO A 208 11.67 -3.85 -3.26
N HIS A 209 10.69 -4.09 -4.15
CA HIS A 209 10.67 -3.46 -5.48
C HIS A 209 10.47 -1.95 -5.44
N TYR A 210 10.00 -1.37 -4.32
CA TYR A 210 9.89 0.09 -4.17
C TYR A 210 11.25 0.81 -4.10
N THR A 211 12.36 0.07 -4.05
CA THR A 211 13.71 0.62 -4.29
C THR A 211 14.01 0.86 -5.78
N ASP A 212 13.25 0.22 -6.67
CA ASP A 212 13.41 0.34 -8.11
C ASP A 212 12.45 1.38 -8.69
N ILE A 213 13.03 2.48 -9.17
CA ILE A 213 12.29 3.57 -9.81
C ILE A 213 11.57 3.09 -11.09
N ALA A 214 12.12 2.12 -11.83
CA ALA A 214 11.48 1.59 -13.03
C ALA A 214 10.19 0.84 -12.68
N TYR A 215 10.21 0.02 -11.62
CA TYR A 215 9.02 -0.67 -11.12
C TYR A 215 7.89 0.32 -10.80
N VAL A 216 8.20 1.37 -10.05
CA VAL A 216 7.22 2.37 -9.63
C VAL A 216 6.65 3.15 -10.82
N ARG A 217 7.48 3.45 -11.82
CA ARG A 217 7.06 4.16 -13.03
C ARG A 217 6.23 3.27 -13.98
N GLU A 218 6.75 2.10 -14.31
CA GLU A 218 6.24 1.28 -15.42
C GLU A 218 5.19 0.26 -14.97
N THR A 219 5.25 -0.19 -13.72
CA THR A 219 4.28 -1.16 -13.19
C THR A 219 3.19 -0.46 -12.39
N LYS A 220 3.57 0.47 -11.52
CA LYS A 220 2.63 1.17 -10.64
C LYS A 220 2.07 2.47 -11.21
N HIS A 221 2.65 2.98 -12.29
CA HIS A 221 2.20 4.21 -12.95
C HIS A 221 2.09 5.38 -11.98
N TRP A 222 3.05 5.50 -11.07
CA TRP A 222 3.06 6.61 -10.14
C TRP A 222 3.16 7.96 -10.86
N PRO A 223 2.67 9.03 -10.22
CA PRO A 223 2.80 10.35 -10.80
C PRO A 223 4.26 10.78 -10.96
N PRO A 224 4.62 11.45 -12.08
CA PRO A 224 5.98 11.87 -12.35
C PRO A 224 6.61 12.71 -11.23
N SER A 225 5.85 13.61 -10.62
CA SER A 225 6.35 14.45 -9.53
C SER A 225 6.71 13.62 -8.30
N LEU A 226 5.91 12.61 -7.97
CA LEU A 226 6.16 11.71 -6.85
C LEU A 226 7.33 10.77 -7.13
N ILE A 227 7.46 10.28 -8.37
CA ILE A 227 8.63 9.51 -8.81
C ILE A 227 9.91 10.33 -8.62
N SER A 228 9.90 11.61 -8.99
CA SER A 228 11.02 12.51 -8.77
C SER A 228 11.33 12.67 -7.27
N SER A 229 10.31 12.80 -6.42
CA SER A 229 10.48 12.88 -4.97
C SER A 229 11.10 11.59 -4.40
N LEU A 230 10.64 10.43 -4.86
CA LEU A 230 11.18 9.13 -4.43
C LEU A 230 12.63 8.96 -4.88
N GLN A 231 12.94 9.32 -6.13
CA GLN A 231 14.32 9.28 -6.64
C GLN A 231 15.25 10.18 -5.83
N HIS A 232 14.78 11.39 -5.48
CA HIS A 232 15.54 12.31 -4.63
C HIS A 232 15.80 11.71 -3.25
N PHE A 233 14.76 11.12 -2.63
CA PHE A 233 14.90 10.39 -1.37
C PHE A 233 15.96 9.28 -1.48
N ILE A 234 15.84 8.33 -2.42
CA ILE A 234 16.77 7.19 -2.55
C ILE A 234 18.22 7.62 -2.82
N THR A 235 18.41 8.72 -3.56
CA THR A 235 19.77 9.17 -3.94
C THR A 235 20.48 9.88 -2.79
N PHE A 236 19.75 10.57 -1.92
CA PHE A 236 20.30 11.46 -0.90
C PHE A 236 19.96 11.08 0.54
N SER A 237 19.24 9.97 0.76
CA SER A 237 19.07 9.31 2.06
C SER A 237 20.30 8.50 2.45
#